data_AF-A0A971B8S3-F1
#
_entry.id   AF-A0A971B8S3-F1
#
_cell.length_a   1.000
_cell.length_b   1.000
_cell.length_c   1.000
_cell.angle_alpha   90.00
_cell.angle_beta   90.00
_cell.angle_gamma   90.00
#
_symmetry.space_group_name_H-M   'P 1'
#
loop_
_entity.id
_entity.type
_entity.pdbx_description
1 polymer ?
#
loop_
_entity_poly.entity_id
_entity_poly.type
_entity_poly.pdbx_seq_one_letter_code
_entity_poly.pdbx_strand_id
1 'polypeptide(L)'
;MESFATFNFDILAIIVFITGLLFGSYYGFGRQLKKTINLTLPFFILHFSLEHVVHFLLKINFIRQSKEKIFLWLEKHFVIAKYENVIFCIFVGIILYLLIYLLIYLILKLFSPSKEKIILKKTSVLSRVLGAVSSVMNTYIYLTLLLFVLGTTMITSISKPLANVMAKTSTKVFDISLFNQYQNNNVQKYRTWTHAFEELNGSKALAGYRELDSLANEFAELNTYFSNEMIPNLSPASQTRIENAKIDDDYVLTLMEMGEKRTLFYYVLLDEKENSLYDVFFEKYEYLLAKRGYVYFIGEILENDFSSYTFNEIFELLENNKTKILDCFVKESDRASFLAVYNSMSFYFNNHNELYRLTKKTLYDYPINEYVDTFNQLFQNPSSIDDFVEEYLKEYINMNLLEKSEYEQRVFKTLKEAFSVHSKYKEEIFLIDSKNSYPVRLVLGQSYRDFFQNHSWEEEILLSSYFCDTLSSQELSGHDLYFEYFAFEYVLKTNEEVVTIKDIKNGLNRIKDLSNLGIITDKARYSVLEKIFTKDTGFLFNLLDKNLLAENLIDDILNSTDIDSAIKVYLTN
;
A
#
# COMPACT_ATOMS: atom_id res chain seq x y z
N MET A 1 -10.58 16.17 -2.30
CA MET A 1 -11.23 14.85 -2.19
C MET A 1 -11.79 14.57 -0.78
N GLU A 2 -11.37 15.29 0.27
CA GLU A 2 -11.88 15.08 1.65
C GLU A 2 -13.39 15.31 1.84
N SER A 3 -14.03 16.15 1.01
CA SER A 3 -15.46 16.45 1.11
C SER A 3 -16.39 15.29 0.77
N PHE A 4 -15.91 14.25 0.08
CA PHE A 4 -16.69 13.03 -0.17
C PHE A 4 -16.50 11.96 0.93
N ALA A 5 -15.43 12.04 1.74
CA ALA A 5 -15.18 11.10 2.83
C ALA A 5 -16.21 11.20 3.96
N THR A 6 -16.92 12.34 4.07
CA THR A 6 -17.96 12.62 5.06
C THR A 6 -19.39 12.46 4.55
N PHE A 7 -19.59 12.08 3.28
CA PHE A 7 -20.94 11.97 2.70
C PHE A 7 -21.71 10.80 3.32
N ASN A 8 -22.85 11.08 3.96
CA ASN A 8 -23.68 10.08 4.60
C ASN A 8 -24.55 9.34 3.58
N PHE A 9 -24.02 8.24 3.03
CA PHE A 9 -24.69 7.41 2.02
C PHE A 9 -26.05 6.86 2.48
N ASP A 10 -26.26 6.69 3.80
CA ASP A 10 -27.51 6.18 4.34
C ASP A 10 -28.69 7.15 4.11
N ILE A 11 -28.46 8.48 4.11
CA ILE A 11 -29.51 9.47 3.84
C ILE A 11 -30.01 9.34 2.39
N LEU A 12 -29.08 9.21 1.44
CA LEU A 12 -29.41 9.00 0.04
C LEU A 12 -30.20 7.70 -0.14
N ALA A 13 -29.73 6.61 0.47
CA ALA A 13 -30.41 5.32 0.41
C ALA A 13 -31.84 5.39 0.97
N ILE A 14 -32.06 6.04 2.11
CA ILE A 14 -33.41 6.23 2.69
C ILE A 14 -34.33 6.98 1.72
N ILE A 15 -33.86 8.09 1.13
CA ILE A 15 -34.65 8.88 0.18
C ILE A 15 -35.05 8.02 -1.03
N VAL A 16 -34.12 7.27 -1.59
CA VAL A 16 -34.39 6.38 -2.74
C VAL A 16 -35.33 5.23 -2.34
N PHE A 17 -35.23 4.69 -1.13
CA PHE A 17 -36.14 3.65 -0.62
C PHE A 17 -37.57 4.18 -0.44
N ILE A 18 -37.76 5.35 0.18
CA ILE A 18 -39.08 5.98 0.35
C ILE A 18 -39.70 6.26 -1.03
N THR A 19 -38.90 6.82 -1.94
CA THR A 19 -39.33 7.14 -3.30
C THR A 19 -39.74 5.86 -4.06
N GLY A 20 -38.94 4.80 -3.94
CA GLY A 20 -39.26 3.47 -4.48
C GLY A 20 -40.57 2.92 -3.92
N LEU A 21 -40.78 2.97 -2.61
CA LEU A 21 -42.02 2.54 -1.94
C LEU A 21 -43.26 3.25 -2.52
N LEU A 22 -43.21 4.57 -2.61
CA LEU A 22 -44.31 5.41 -3.10
C LEU A 22 -44.64 5.08 -4.57
N PHE A 23 -43.63 5.03 -5.44
CA PHE A 23 -43.83 4.68 -6.85
C PHE A 23 -44.25 3.21 -7.05
N GLY A 24 -43.75 2.30 -6.23
CA GLY A 24 -44.15 0.90 -6.20
C GLY A 24 -45.64 0.72 -5.93
N SER A 25 -46.11 1.38 -4.88
CA SER A 25 -47.53 1.40 -4.49
C SER A 25 -48.41 2.05 -5.56
N TYR A 26 -47.95 3.14 -6.19
CA TYR A 26 -48.71 3.84 -7.23
C TYR A 26 -48.88 3.03 -8.52
N TYR A 27 -47.82 2.37 -9.00
CA TYR A 27 -47.84 1.67 -10.29
C TYR A 27 -48.35 0.22 -10.23
N GLY A 28 -48.35 -0.39 -9.05
CA GLY A 28 -48.85 -1.76 -8.81
C GLY A 28 -47.92 -2.89 -9.29
N PHE A 29 -48.19 -4.10 -8.79
CA PHE A 29 -47.32 -5.27 -8.92
C PHE A 29 -46.95 -5.64 -10.35
N GLY A 30 -47.89 -5.74 -11.29
CA GLY A 30 -47.59 -6.21 -12.65
C GLY A 30 -46.59 -5.32 -13.40
N ARG A 31 -46.60 -4.00 -13.17
CA ARG A 31 -45.62 -3.08 -13.76
C ARG A 31 -44.27 -3.17 -13.04
N GLN A 32 -44.29 -3.30 -11.71
CA GLN A 32 -43.07 -3.39 -10.92
C GLN A 32 -42.36 -4.73 -11.12
N LEU A 33 -43.09 -5.85 -11.21
CA LEU A 33 -42.54 -7.17 -11.51
C LEU A 33 -41.82 -7.20 -12.85
N LYS A 34 -42.39 -6.59 -13.90
CA LYS A 34 -41.69 -6.46 -15.20
C LYS A 34 -40.39 -5.67 -15.06
N LYS A 35 -40.39 -4.58 -14.29
CA LYS A 35 -39.17 -3.82 -14.02
C LYS A 35 -38.16 -4.63 -13.21
N THR A 36 -38.61 -5.35 -12.18
CA THR A 36 -37.76 -6.23 -11.36
C THR A 36 -37.14 -7.32 -12.19
N ILE A 37 -37.91 -8.06 -12.98
CA ILE A 37 -37.33 -9.08 -13.87
C ILE A 37 -36.32 -8.45 -14.82
N ASN A 38 -36.66 -7.33 -15.46
CA ASN A 38 -35.76 -6.67 -16.40
C ASN A 38 -34.45 -6.19 -15.76
N LEU A 39 -34.49 -5.88 -14.46
CA LEU A 39 -33.37 -5.30 -13.73
C LEU A 39 -32.55 -6.36 -12.97
N THR A 40 -33.18 -7.38 -12.41
CA THR A 40 -32.52 -8.44 -11.63
C THR A 40 -32.01 -9.57 -12.50
N LEU A 41 -32.75 -9.97 -13.55
CA LEU A 41 -32.36 -11.10 -14.40
C LEU A 41 -30.99 -10.91 -15.11
N PRO A 42 -30.60 -9.70 -15.57
CA PRO A 42 -29.25 -9.48 -16.06
C PRO A 42 -28.16 -9.84 -15.03
N PHE A 43 -28.35 -9.56 -13.72
CA PHE A 43 -27.38 -9.96 -12.70
C PHE A 43 -27.26 -11.47 -12.58
N PHE A 44 -28.39 -12.17 -12.59
CA PHE A 44 -28.38 -13.64 -12.57
C PHE A 44 -27.62 -14.21 -13.78
N ILE A 45 -27.81 -13.65 -14.97
CA ILE A 45 -27.09 -14.09 -16.16
C ILE A 45 -25.60 -13.73 -16.07
N LEU A 46 -25.27 -12.52 -15.62
CA LEU A 46 -23.89 -12.08 -15.43
C LEU A 46 -23.16 -12.93 -14.40
N HIS A 47 -23.83 -13.39 -13.36
CA HIS A 47 -23.23 -14.24 -12.34
C HIS A 47 -22.57 -15.49 -12.89
N PHE A 48 -23.14 -16.08 -13.94
CA PHE A 48 -22.58 -17.28 -14.57
C PHE A 48 -21.72 -16.97 -15.80
N SER A 49 -21.91 -15.81 -16.45
CA SER A 49 -21.29 -15.53 -17.74
C SER A 49 -20.16 -14.50 -17.72
N LEU A 50 -20.08 -13.62 -16.72
CA LEU A 50 -19.15 -12.48 -16.73
C LEU A 50 -17.68 -12.94 -16.84
N GLU A 51 -17.27 -13.86 -15.97
CA GLU A 51 -15.90 -14.41 -15.94
C GLU A 51 -15.51 -14.99 -17.31
N HIS A 52 -16.34 -15.88 -17.85
CA HIS A 52 -16.16 -16.50 -19.16
C HIS A 52 -16.02 -15.46 -20.28
N VAL A 53 -16.85 -14.41 -20.25
CA VAL A 53 -16.81 -13.34 -21.26
C VAL A 53 -15.54 -12.50 -21.11
N VAL A 54 -15.15 -12.10 -19.90
CA VAL A 54 -13.94 -11.30 -19.66
C VAL A 54 -12.70 -12.06 -20.12
N HIS A 55 -12.53 -13.33 -19.71
CA HIS A 55 -11.40 -14.14 -20.17
C HIS A 55 -11.39 -14.36 -21.69
N PHE A 56 -12.57 -14.56 -22.30
CA PHE A 56 -12.66 -14.67 -23.76
C PHE A 56 -12.24 -13.37 -24.45
N LEU A 57 -12.71 -12.21 -23.98
CA LEU A 57 -12.35 -10.91 -24.56
C LEU A 57 -10.85 -10.62 -24.43
N LEU A 58 -10.22 -10.98 -23.31
CA LEU A 58 -8.78 -10.79 -23.10
C LEU A 58 -7.92 -11.67 -24.03
N LYS A 59 -8.44 -12.80 -24.52
CA LYS A 59 -7.75 -13.64 -25.52
C LYS A 59 -7.77 -13.05 -26.93
N ILE A 60 -8.64 -12.06 -27.20
CA ILE A 60 -8.72 -11.42 -28.52
C ILE A 60 -7.63 -10.35 -28.62
N ASN A 61 -6.63 -10.59 -29.47
CA ASN A 61 -5.48 -9.68 -29.67
C ASN A 61 -5.89 -8.22 -29.92
N PHE A 62 -6.93 -7.98 -30.72
CA PHE A 62 -7.43 -6.64 -31.00
C PHE A 62 -7.92 -5.91 -29.74
N ILE A 63 -8.63 -6.62 -28.86
CA ILE A 63 -9.15 -6.06 -27.61
C ILE A 63 -7.99 -5.77 -26.66
N ARG A 64 -7.04 -6.70 -26.53
CA ARG A 64 -5.83 -6.50 -25.72
C ARG A 64 -5.05 -5.26 -26.16
N GLN A 65 -4.76 -5.12 -27.45
CA GLN A 65 -4.04 -3.96 -27.99
C GLN A 65 -4.83 -2.65 -27.86
N SER A 66 -6.15 -2.70 -28.03
CA SER A 66 -7.00 -1.51 -27.90
C SER A 66 -7.08 -1.05 -26.45
N LYS A 67 -7.21 -2.00 -25.53
CA LYS A 67 -7.17 -1.77 -24.08
C LYS A 67 -5.87 -1.07 -23.69
N GLU A 68 -4.71 -1.63 -24.04
CA GLU A 68 -3.40 -1.04 -23.74
C GLU A 68 -3.30 0.41 -24.24
N LYS A 69 -3.71 0.68 -25.49
CA LYS A 69 -3.68 2.05 -26.06
C LYS A 69 -4.60 3.02 -25.33
N ILE A 70 -5.82 2.59 -25.00
CA ILE A 70 -6.79 3.44 -24.29
C ILE A 70 -6.30 3.74 -22.88
N PHE A 71 -5.79 2.74 -22.16
CA PHE A 71 -5.33 2.92 -20.79
C PHE A 71 -4.04 3.72 -20.70
N LEU A 72 -3.09 3.55 -21.64
CA LEU A 72 -1.93 4.44 -21.75
C LEU A 72 -2.34 5.91 -21.94
N TRP A 73 -3.36 6.16 -22.75
CA TRP A 73 -3.89 7.52 -22.92
C TRP A 73 -4.57 8.03 -21.64
N LEU A 74 -5.34 7.19 -20.95
CA LEU A 74 -6.02 7.54 -19.70
C LEU A 74 -5.04 7.78 -18.55
N GLU A 75 -3.96 6.99 -18.45
CA GLU A 75 -2.95 7.10 -17.39
C GLU A 75 -2.24 8.45 -17.41
N LYS A 76 -2.00 9.01 -18.60
CA LYS A 76 -1.46 10.36 -18.74
C LYS A 76 -2.35 11.45 -18.12
N HIS A 77 -3.65 11.20 -17.97
CA HIS A 77 -4.63 12.20 -17.59
C HIS A 77 -5.37 11.90 -16.27
N PHE A 78 -5.39 10.63 -15.83
CA PHE A 78 -6.17 10.18 -14.68
C PHE A 78 -5.40 9.12 -13.88
N VAL A 79 -5.18 9.40 -12.59
CA VAL A 79 -4.54 8.47 -11.63
C VAL A 79 -5.31 7.14 -11.50
N ILE A 80 -6.63 7.15 -11.74
CA ILE A 80 -7.50 5.97 -11.64
C ILE A 80 -7.15 4.93 -12.73
N ALA A 81 -6.52 5.34 -13.83
CA ALA A 81 -6.17 4.44 -14.93
C ALA A 81 -5.16 3.34 -14.55
N LYS A 82 -4.49 3.47 -13.39
CA LYS A 82 -3.62 2.41 -12.81
C LYS A 82 -4.41 1.13 -12.48
N TYR A 83 -5.72 1.24 -12.28
CA TYR A 83 -6.65 0.10 -12.11
C TYR A 83 -7.18 -0.41 -13.45
N GLU A 84 -6.28 -0.68 -14.39
CA GLU A 84 -6.60 -1.01 -15.78
C GLU A 84 -7.53 -2.22 -15.90
N ASN A 85 -7.20 -3.34 -15.24
CA ASN A 85 -7.96 -4.58 -15.32
C ASN A 85 -9.30 -4.44 -14.60
N VAL A 86 -9.34 -3.79 -13.44
CA VAL A 86 -10.58 -3.54 -12.69
C VAL A 86 -11.54 -2.69 -13.51
N ILE A 87 -11.09 -1.57 -14.09
CA ILE A 87 -11.92 -0.68 -14.91
C ILE A 87 -12.41 -1.43 -16.15
N PHE A 88 -11.55 -2.22 -16.80
CA PHE A 88 -11.95 -3.02 -17.96
C PHE A 88 -13.06 -4.02 -17.58
N CYS A 89 -12.90 -4.76 -16.48
CA CYS A 89 -13.90 -5.71 -15.98
C CYS A 89 -15.24 -5.01 -15.67
N ILE A 90 -15.20 -3.86 -14.99
CA ILE A 90 -16.39 -3.05 -14.70
C ILE A 90 -17.07 -2.60 -15.99
N PHE A 91 -16.30 -2.09 -16.95
CA PHE A 91 -16.82 -1.59 -18.23
C PHE A 91 -17.50 -2.70 -19.04
N VAL A 92 -16.85 -3.86 -19.16
CA VAL A 92 -17.43 -5.04 -19.80
C VAL A 92 -18.71 -5.47 -19.07
N GLY A 93 -18.69 -5.53 -17.74
CA GLY A 93 -19.84 -5.85 -16.92
C GLY A 93 -21.03 -4.91 -17.17
N ILE A 94 -20.79 -3.60 -17.24
CA ILE A 94 -21.83 -2.60 -17.53
C ILE A 94 -22.39 -2.77 -18.94
N ILE A 95 -21.53 -2.97 -19.96
CA ILE A 95 -21.99 -3.18 -21.34
C ILE A 95 -22.84 -4.43 -21.44
N LEU A 96 -22.37 -5.56 -20.90
CA LEU A 96 -23.12 -6.81 -20.92
C LEU A 96 -24.43 -6.68 -20.16
N TYR A 97 -24.43 -6.01 -19.00
CA TYR A 97 -25.65 -5.71 -18.26
C TYR A 97 -26.65 -4.96 -19.14
N LEU A 98 -26.22 -3.90 -19.82
CA LEU A 98 -27.09 -3.10 -20.69
C LEU A 98 -27.61 -3.89 -21.90
N LEU A 99 -26.78 -4.75 -22.50
CA LEU A 99 -27.18 -5.60 -23.62
C LEU A 99 -28.23 -6.63 -23.19
N ILE A 100 -27.99 -7.32 -22.07
CA ILE A 100 -28.92 -8.32 -21.52
C ILE A 100 -30.22 -7.63 -21.07
N TYR A 101 -30.11 -6.47 -20.40
CA TYR A 101 -31.25 -5.64 -20.03
C TYR A 101 -32.08 -5.25 -21.26
N LEU A 102 -31.44 -4.79 -22.34
CA LEU A 102 -32.14 -4.41 -23.56
C LEU A 102 -32.84 -5.62 -24.21
N LEU A 103 -32.19 -6.77 -24.23
CA LEU A 103 -32.75 -8.00 -24.78
C LEU A 103 -33.99 -8.46 -23.99
N ILE A 104 -33.90 -8.49 -22.66
CA ILE A 104 -35.04 -8.83 -21.78
C ILE A 104 -36.14 -7.79 -21.94
N TYR A 105 -35.80 -6.50 -22.00
CA TYR A 105 -36.76 -5.42 -22.22
C TYR A 105 -37.55 -5.63 -23.52
N LEU A 106 -36.85 -5.95 -24.63
CA LEU A 106 -37.47 -6.22 -25.93
C LEU A 106 -38.41 -7.44 -25.85
N ILE A 107 -37.99 -8.53 -25.21
CA ILE A 107 -38.84 -9.72 -24.99
C ILE A 107 -40.08 -9.36 -24.18
N LEU A 108 -39.93 -8.67 -23.04
CA LEU A 108 -41.06 -8.28 -22.18
C LEU A 108 -42.02 -7.29 -22.86
N LYS A 109 -41.51 -6.51 -23.82
CA LYS A 109 -42.31 -5.58 -24.63
C LYS A 109 -43.18 -6.32 -25.65
N LEU A 110 -42.71 -7.42 -26.24
CA LEU A 110 -43.51 -8.26 -27.13
C LEU A 110 -44.77 -8.80 -26.44
N PHE A 111 -44.68 -9.10 -25.14
CA PHE A 111 -45.80 -9.56 -24.31
C PHE A 111 -46.45 -8.45 -23.48
N SER A 112 -46.37 -7.19 -23.94
CA SER A 112 -46.97 -6.06 -23.21
C SER A 112 -48.46 -5.87 -23.55
N PRO A 113 -49.34 -5.74 -22.54
CA PRO A 113 -50.75 -5.43 -22.80
C PRO A 113 -50.88 -4.01 -23.37
N SER A 114 -51.94 -3.77 -24.15
CA SER A 114 -52.19 -2.45 -24.76
C SER A 114 -52.27 -1.33 -23.72
N LYS A 115 -51.81 -0.12 -24.08
CA LYS A 115 -51.78 1.06 -23.19
C LYS A 115 -53.16 1.41 -22.60
N GLU A 116 -54.23 1.16 -23.34
CA GLU A 116 -55.62 1.35 -22.89
C GLU A 116 -56.00 0.45 -21.70
N LYS A 117 -55.72 -0.86 -21.77
CA LYS A 117 -56.01 -1.80 -20.67
C LYS A 117 -55.25 -1.48 -19.38
N ILE A 118 -54.16 -0.74 -19.51
CA ILE A 118 -53.24 -0.39 -18.42
C ILE A 118 -53.69 0.86 -17.65
N ILE A 119 -54.36 1.80 -18.30
CA ILE A 119 -54.80 3.07 -17.69
C ILE A 119 -56.18 2.91 -17.01
N LEU A 120 -57.06 2.08 -17.57
CA LEU A 120 -58.44 1.92 -17.11
C LEU A 120 -58.59 0.98 -15.89
N LYS A 121 -57.54 0.27 -15.48
CA LYS A 121 -57.63 -0.77 -14.44
C LYS A 121 -57.19 -0.24 -13.08
N LYS A 122 -58.14 -0.06 -12.15
CA LYS A 122 -57.85 0.30 -10.75
C LYS A 122 -57.05 -0.83 -10.08
N THR A 123 -55.87 -0.51 -9.55
CA THR A 123 -55.01 -1.49 -8.86
C THR A 123 -55.62 -1.91 -7.52
N SER A 124 -55.72 -3.22 -7.28
CA SER A 124 -56.17 -3.74 -5.99
C SER A 124 -55.19 -3.38 -4.86
N VAL A 125 -55.65 -3.40 -3.60
CA VAL A 125 -54.80 -3.16 -2.42
C VAL A 125 -53.61 -4.12 -2.40
N LEU A 126 -53.86 -5.42 -2.63
CA LEU A 126 -52.80 -6.44 -2.71
C LEU A 126 -51.78 -6.13 -3.80
N SER A 127 -52.23 -5.68 -4.98
CA SER A 127 -51.35 -5.27 -6.08
C SER A 127 -50.50 -4.06 -5.71
N ARG A 128 -50.99 -3.14 -4.89
CA ARG A 128 -50.22 -1.98 -4.41
C ARG A 128 -49.15 -2.39 -3.40
N VAL A 129 -49.49 -3.27 -2.45
CA VAL A 129 -48.54 -3.81 -1.46
C VAL A 129 -47.42 -4.60 -2.14
N LEU A 130 -47.77 -5.52 -3.03
CA LEU A 130 -46.77 -6.30 -3.78
C LEU A 130 -45.94 -5.41 -4.73
N GLY A 131 -46.54 -4.36 -5.30
CA GLY A 131 -45.83 -3.36 -6.09
C GLY A 131 -44.82 -2.56 -5.26
N ALA A 132 -45.18 -2.19 -4.03
CA ALA A 132 -44.28 -1.56 -3.06
C ALA A 132 -43.07 -2.46 -2.75
N VAL A 133 -43.29 -3.74 -2.39
CA VAL A 133 -42.21 -4.71 -2.12
C VAL A 133 -41.28 -4.88 -3.33
N SER A 134 -41.84 -5.09 -4.52
CA SER A 134 -41.07 -5.22 -5.76
C SER A 134 -40.27 -3.96 -6.09
N SER A 135 -40.79 -2.77 -5.77
CA SER A 135 -40.03 -1.53 -5.96
C SER A 135 -38.91 -1.32 -4.95
N VAL A 136 -39.07 -1.80 -3.71
CA VAL A 136 -37.98 -1.83 -2.72
C VAL A 136 -36.83 -2.71 -3.22
N MET A 137 -37.14 -3.89 -3.79
CA MET A 137 -36.12 -4.74 -4.41
C MET A 137 -35.42 -4.04 -5.59
N ASN A 138 -36.15 -3.32 -6.43
CA ASN A 138 -35.57 -2.56 -7.53
C ASN A 138 -34.63 -1.46 -7.01
N THR A 139 -35.07 -0.70 -6.02
CA THR A 139 -34.25 0.33 -5.37
C THR A 139 -32.97 -0.25 -4.79
N TYR A 140 -33.07 -1.39 -4.10
CA TYR A 140 -31.90 -2.08 -3.54
C TYR A 140 -30.86 -2.35 -4.63
N ILE A 141 -31.27 -2.91 -5.77
CA ILE A 141 -30.34 -3.24 -6.85
C ILE A 141 -29.73 -1.98 -7.50
N TYR A 142 -30.51 -0.90 -7.67
CA TYR A 142 -29.96 0.38 -8.14
C TYR A 142 -28.89 0.94 -7.18
N LEU A 143 -29.13 0.85 -5.87
CA LEU A 143 -28.17 1.27 -4.86
C LEU A 143 -26.94 0.37 -4.85
N THR A 144 -27.07 -0.95 -5.07
CA THR A 144 -25.93 -1.86 -5.23
C THR A 144 -25.09 -1.49 -6.46
N LEU A 145 -25.71 -1.20 -7.62
CA LEU A 145 -24.97 -0.72 -8.81
C LEU A 145 -24.25 0.61 -8.54
N LEU A 146 -24.93 1.53 -7.86
CA LEU A 146 -24.34 2.81 -7.52
C LEU A 146 -23.15 2.64 -6.57
N LEU A 147 -23.32 1.85 -5.51
CA LEU A 147 -22.23 1.50 -4.58
C LEU A 147 -21.09 0.76 -5.26
N PHE A 148 -21.38 -0.05 -6.29
CA PHE A 148 -20.35 -0.74 -7.04
C PHE A 148 -19.49 0.24 -7.86
N VAL A 149 -20.11 1.16 -8.59
CA VAL A 149 -19.39 2.19 -9.37
C VAL A 149 -18.67 3.18 -8.46
N LEU A 150 -19.28 3.56 -7.34
CA LEU A 150 -18.66 4.49 -6.38
C LEU A 150 -17.59 3.81 -5.53
N GLY A 151 -17.80 2.58 -5.09
CA GLY A 151 -16.86 1.85 -4.22
C GLY A 151 -15.55 1.47 -4.93
N THR A 152 -15.57 1.40 -6.25
CA THR A 152 -14.36 1.17 -7.08
C THR A 152 -13.55 2.45 -7.34
N THR A 153 -14.15 3.62 -7.11
CA THR A 153 -13.53 4.93 -7.39
C THR A 153 -13.37 5.82 -6.16
N MET A 154 -14.06 5.52 -5.06
CA MET A 154 -14.05 6.27 -3.81
C MET A 154 -13.93 5.34 -2.61
N ILE A 155 -13.16 5.77 -1.61
CA ILE A 155 -13.15 5.14 -0.28
C ILE A 155 -14.50 5.44 0.38
N THR A 156 -15.48 4.55 0.16
CA THR A 156 -16.75 4.65 0.86
C THR A 156 -16.56 4.09 2.28
N SER A 157 -16.86 4.89 3.29
CA SER A 157 -16.89 4.38 4.66
C SER A 157 -18.09 3.44 4.81
N ILE A 158 -17.87 2.14 4.57
CA ILE A 158 -18.88 1.07 4.77
C ILE A 158 -19.22 0.88 6.26
N SER A 159 -18.67 1.72 7.16
CA SER A 159 -18.95 1.69 8.60
C SER A 159 -20.39 2.06 8.98
N LYS A 160 -21.16 2.67 8.07
CA LYS A 160 -22.55 3.10 8.33
C LYS A 160 -23.55 1.95 8.18
N PRO A 161 -24.61 1.86 9.02
CA PRO A 161 -25.45 0.66 9.13
C PRO A 161 -26.08 0.19 7.82
N LEU A 162 -26.68 1.10 7.03
CA LEU A 162 -27.43 0.70 5.84
C LEU A 162 -26.50 0.37 4.68
N ALA A 163 -25.44 1.17 4.47
CA ALA A 163 -24.37 0.86 3.53
C ALA A 163 -23.67 -0.47 3.85
N ASN A 164 -23.43 -0.77 5.13
CA ASN A 164 -22.84 -2.04 5.57
C ASN A 164 -23.74 -3.24 5.26
N VAL A 165 -25.05 -3.13 5.55
CA VAL A 165 -26.01 -4.18 5.21
C VAL A 165 -26.01 -4.41 3.69
N MET A 166 -26.11 -3.34 2.89
CA MET A 166 -26.11 -3.45 1.43
C MET A 166 -24.82 -4.04 0.85
N ALA A 167 -23.66 -3.68 1.41
CA ALA A 167 -22.38 -4.27 1.02
C ALA A 167 -22.37 -5.78 1.33
N LYS A 168 -22.75 -6.17 2.55
CA LYS A 168 -22.78 -7.59 2.97
C LYS A 168 -23.80 -8.44 2.23
N THR A 169 -24.89 -7.85 1.74
CA THR A 169 -25.92 -8.56 0.97
C THR A 169 -25.74 -8.41 -0.54
N SER A 170 -24.65 -7.79 -0.99
CA SER A 170 -24.34 -7.63 -2.41
C SER A 170 -24.13 -9.00 -3.08
N THR A 171 -24.34 -9.06 -4.39
CA THR A 171 -24.23 -10.32 -5.15
C THR A 171 -22.76 -10.67 -5.37
N LYS A 172 -22.39 -11.96 -5.39
CA LYS A 172 -21.02 -12.42 -5.73
C LYS A 172 -20.43 -11.80 -7.01
N VAL A 173 -21.27 -11.44 -7.99
CA VAL A 173 -20.84 -10.77 -9.24
C VAL A 173 -20.17 -9.41 -8.98
N PHE A 174 -20.65 -8.73 -7.94
CA PHE A 174 -20.27 -7.39 -7.53
C PHE A 174 -20.16 -7.41 -6.00
N ASP A 175 -19.31 -8.28 -5.45
CA ASP A 175 -19.11 -8.33 -4.00
C ASP A 175 -18.32 -7.11 -3.55
N ILE A 176 -19.06 -6.03 -3.31
CA ILE A 176 -18.51 -4.75 -2.88
C ILE A 176 -17.85 -4.91 -1.51
N SER A 177 -18.36 -5.81 -0.67
CA SER A 177 -17.82 -6.01 0.66
C SER A 177 -16.45 -6.67 0.61
N LEU A 178 -16.31 -7.74 -0.18
CA LEU A 178 -15.06 -8.48 -0.32
C LEU A 178 -14.05 -7.65 -1.11
N PHE A 179 -14.45 -7.03 -2.23
CA PHE A 179 -13.58 -6.13 -2.98
C PHE A 179 -13.06 -4.97 -2.13
N ASN A 180 -13.93 -4.27 -1.39
CA ASN A 180 -13.50 -3.18 -0.51
C ASN A 180 -12.64 -3.68 0.66
N GLN A 181 -12.92 -4.87 1.19
CA GLN A 181 -12.08 -5.48 2.22
C GLN A 181 -10.66 -5.66 1.70
N TYR A 182 -10.49 -6.16 0.48
CA TYR A 182 -9.17 -6.42 -0.09
C TYR A 182 -8.49 -5.13 -0.54
N GLN A 183 -9.21 -4.23 -1.23
CA GLN A 183 -8.62 -3.00 -1.74
C GLN A 183 -8.25 -2.00 -0.65
N ASN A 184 -9.09 -1.87 0.38
CA ASN A 184 -8.99 -0.79 1.35
C ASN A 184 -8.68 -1.31 2.76
N ASN A 185 -9.51 -2.19 3.33
CA ASN A 185 -9.36 -2.56 4.75
C ASN A 185 -8.06 -3.34 5.01
N ASN A 186 -7.76 -4.34 4.20
CA ASN A 186 -6.56 -5.17 4.33
C ASN A 186 -5.29 -4.34 4.09
N VAL A 187 -5.30 -3.51 3.05
CA VAL A 187 -4.18 -2.63 2.71
C VAL A 187 -3.92 -1.59 3.80
N GLN A 188 -4.98 -0.97 4.33
CA GLN A 188 -4.84 -0.01 5.42
C GLN A 188 -4.30 -0.69 6.68
N LYS A 189 -4.84 -1.86 7.06
CA LYS A 189 -4.32 -2.64 8.20
C LYS A 189 -2.86 -2.99 7.99
N TYR A 190 -2.50 -3.53 6.82
CA TYR A 190 -1.13 -3.87 6.48
C TYR A 190 -0.18 -2.69 6.65
N ARG A 191 -0.49 -1.52 6.08
CA ARG A 191 0.35 -0.32 6.18
C ARG A 191 0.50 0.18 7.62
N THR A 192 -0.61 0.30 8.34
CA THR A 192 -0.60 0.77 9.73
C THR A 192 0.15 -0.20 10.64
N TRP A 193 -0.03 -1.51 10.45
CA TRP A 193 0.67 -2.53 11.23
C TRP A 193 2.14 -2.62 10.86
N THR A 194 2.50 -2.61 9.58
CA THR A 194 3.90 -2.57 9.13
C THR A 194 4.63 -1.41 9.78
N HIS A 195 4.07 -0.21 9.69
CA HIS A 195 4.61 0.95 10.38
C HIS A 195 4.80 0.70 11.88
N ALA A 196 3.79 0.17 12.59
CA ALA A 196 3.90 -0.04 14.03
C ALA A 196 4.90 -1.15 14.41
N PHE A 197 5.04 -2.18 13.58
CA PHE A 197 6.03 -3.24 13.77
C PHE A 197 7.46 -2.76 13.48
N GLU A 198 7.64 -1.85 12.50
CA GLU A 198 8.91 -1.20 12.22
C GLU A 198 9.37 -0.25 13.33
N GLU A 199 8.42 0.37 14.05
CA GLU A 199 8.70 1.11 15.28
C GLU A 199 9.08 0.15 16.42
N LEU A 200 8.30 -0.92 16.61
CA LEU A 200 8.53 -1.91 17.65
C LEU A 200 9.90 -2.58 17.52
N ASN A 201 10.26 -3.03 16.33
CA ASN A 201 11.54 -3.71 16.08
C ASN A 201 12.72 -2.75 15.91
N GLY A 202 12.49 -1.43 15.94
CA GLY A 202 13.56 -0.43 15.83
C GLY A 202 14.13 -0.24 14.43
N SER A 203 13.59 -0.90 13.39
CA SER A 203 14.10 -0.78 12.01
C SER A 203 13.97 0.64 11.47
N LYS A 204 12.92 1.37 11.84
CA LYS A 204 12.77 2.78 11.50
C LYS A 204 13.74 3.70 12.22
N ALA A 205 13.97 3.46 13.50
CA ALA A 205 14.99 4.19 14.26
C ALA A 205 16.40 3.93 13.67
N LEU A 206 16.68 2.68 13.29
CA LEU A 206 17.93 2.30 12.62
C LEU A 206 18.07 2.96 11.25
N ALA A 207 17.01 2.99 10.45
CA ALA A 207 16.99 3.69 9.17
C ALA A 207 17.24 5.19 9.35
N GLY A 208 16.64 5.81 10.36
CA GLY A 208 16.89 7.20 10.73
C GLY A 208 18.35 7.46 11.12
N TYR A 209 18.94 6.60 11.93
CA TYR A 209 20.36 6.69 12.31
C TYR A 209 21.29 6.53 11.10
N ARG A 210 21.00 5.58 10.20
CA ARG A 210 21.74 5.39 8.95
C ARG A 210 21.56 6.55 7.96
N GLU A 211 20.39 7.19 7.94
CA GLU A 211 20.17 8.41 7.14
C GLU A 211 21.11 9.53 7.62
N LEU A 212 21.26 9.72 8.93
CA LEU A 212 22.17 10.72 9.49
C LEU A 212 23.64 10.41 9.15
N ASP A 213 24.05 9.15 9.23
CA ASP A 213 25.40 8.71 8.83
C ASP A 213 25.65 8.95 7.32
N SER A 214 24.67 8.60 6.47
CA SER A 214 24.73 8.87 5.03
C SER A 214 24.87 10.36 4.75
N LEU A 215 24.08 11.20 5.41
CA LEU A 215 24.14 12.65 5.27
C LEU A 215 25.49 13.22 5.72
N ALA A 216 26.09 12.69 6.78
CA ALA A 216 27.41 13.12 7.22
C ALA A 216 28.48 12.83 6.15
N ASN A 217 28.43 11.64 5.54
CA ASN A 217 29.32 11.27 4.44
C ASN A 217 29.06 12.13 3.19
N GLU A 218 27.80 12.36 2.82
CA GLU A 218 27.42 13.23 1.70
C GLU A 218 27.91 14.68 1.91
N PHE A 219 27.86 15.20 3.13
CA PHE A 219 28.37 16.54 3.43
C PHE A 219 29.90 16.61 3.35
N ALA A 220 30.61 15.57 3.76
CA ALA A 220 32.06 15.47 3.55
C ALA A 220 32.44 15.42 2.05
N GLU A 221 31.68 14.70 1.24
CA GLU A 221 31.83 14.70 -0.22
C GLU A 221 31.54 16.07 -0.82
N LEU A 222 30.49 16.75 -0.37
CA LEU A 222 30.18 18.13 -0.80
C LEU A 222 31.28 19.11 -0.41
N ASN A 223 31.89 18.97 0.77
CA ASN A 223 33.05 19.78 1.17
C ASN A 223 34.24 19.58 0.22
N THR A 224 34.49 18.34 -0.19
CA THR A 224 35.52 18.00 -1.19
C THR A 224 35.18 18.60 -2.56
N TYR A 225 33.93 18.53 -2.98
CA TYR A 225 33.47 19.14 -4.24
C TYR A 225 33.57 20.67 -4.19
N PHE A 226 33.17 21.31 -3.08
CA PHE A 226 33.23 22.76 -2.97
C PHE A 226 34.65 23.29 -3.03
N SER A 227 35.57 22.66 -2.30
CA SER A 227 36.99 23.03 -2.30
C SER A 227 37.67 22.82 -3.66
N ASN A 228 37.46 21.66 -4.29
CA ASN A 228 38.23 21.26 -5.47
C ASN A 228 37.59 21.64 -6.81
N GLU A 229 36.26 21.77 -6.86
CA GLU A 229 35.52 21.98 -8.11
C GLU A 229 34.75 23.29 -8.12
N MET A 230 33.90 23.57 -7.13
CA MET A 230 33.07 24.77 -7.17
C MET A 230 33.89 26.05 -7.01
N ILE A 231 34.60 26.21 -5.87
CA ILE A 231 35.28 27.45 -5.51
C ILE A 231 36.28 27.93 -6.57
N PRO A 232 37.13 27.06 -7.17
CA PRO A 232 38.04 27.47 -8.24
C PRO A 232 37.35 28.04 -9.49
N ASN A 233 36.09 27.65 -9.72
CA ASN A 233 35.28 28.09 -10.86
C ASN A 233 34.36 29.30 -10.55
N LEU A 234 34.38 29.82 -9.32
CA LEU A 234 33.65 31.03 -8.95
C LEU A 234 34.39 32.30 -9.37
N SER A 235 33.68 33.41 -9.46
CA SER A 235 34.28 34.74 -9.61
C SER A 235 35.16 35.10 -8.41
N PRO A 236 36.17 35.97 -8.60
CA PRO A 236 37.02 36.43 -7.51
C PRO A 236 36.24 37.07 -6.34
N ALA A 237 35.11 37.71 -6.63
CA ALA A 237 34.25 38.33 -5.63
C ALA A 237 33.62 37.27 -4.71
N SER A 238 33.08 36.20 -5.29
CA SER A 238 32.50 35.10 -4.52
C SER A 238 33.54 34.30 -3.75
N GLN A 239 34.72 34.04 -4.35
CA GLN A 239 35.83 33.39 -3.64
C GLN A 239 36.25 34.19 -2.40
N THR A 240 36.44 35.51 -2.56
CA THR A 240 36.79 36.40 -1.45
C THR A 240 35.71 36.39 -0.36
N ARG A 241 34.44 36.34 -0.75
CA ARG A 241 33.32 36.30 0.19
C ARG A 241 33.32 35.03 1.03
N ILE A 242 33.58 33.88 0.40
CA ILE A 242 33.67 32.59 1.09
C ILE A 242 34.87 32.58 2.04
N GLU A 243 36.04 33.01 1.57
CA GLU A 243 37.27 33.01 2.37
C GLU A 243 37.14 33.89 3.63
N ASN A 244 36.45 35.02 3.53
CA ASN A 244 36.23 35.91 4.68
C ASN A 244 35.26 35.35 5.74
N ALA A 245 34.44 34.37 5.37
CA ALA A 245 33.44 33.73 6.24
C ALA A 245 33.80 32.28 6.58
N LYS A 246 34.99 31.82 6.17
CA LYS A 246 35.40 30.43 6.25
C LYS A 246 35.45 29.95 7.70
N ILE A 247 34.70 28.88 8.00
CA ILE A 247 34.68 28.18 9.29
C ILE A 247 35.51 26.91 9.12
N ASP A 248 36.76 26.94 9.60
CA ASP A 248 37.75 25.88 9.39
C ASP A 248 37.76 25.41 7.92
N ASP A 249 37.92 24.11 7.63
CA ASP A 249 37.81 23.59 6.25
C ASP A 249 36.40 23.07 5.91
N ASP A 250 35.36 23.49 6.64
CA ASP A 250 33.96 23.12 6.40
C ASP A 250 33.23 24.14 5.53
N TYR A 251 33.28 23.91 4.22
CA TYR A 251 32.61 24.72 3.21
C TYR A 251 31.08 24.59 3.23
N VAL A 252 30.52 23.44 3.63
CA VAL A 252 29.08 23.21 3.76
C VAL A 252 28.53 24.12 4.86
N LEU A 253 29.16 24.11 6.04
CA LEU A 253 28.76 24.98 7.14
C LEU A 253 28.97 26.46 6.78
N THR A 254 30.14 26.80 6.23
CA THR A 254 30.47 28.16 5.76
C THR A 254 29.41 28.71 4.80
N LEU A 255 29.05 27.94 3.76
CA LEU A 255 28.08 28.36 2.74
C LEU A 255 26.65 28.48 3.31
N MET A 256 26.32 27.68 4.33
CA MET A 256 25.01 27.70 4.97
C MET A 256 24.89 28.67 6.15
N GLU A 257 25.98 29.35 6.52
CA GLU A 257 25.99 30.41 7.51
C GLU A 257 25.02 31.54 7.11
N MET A 258 24.27 32.05 8.10
CA MET A 258 23.32 33.13 7.87
C MET A 258 24.01 34.49 7.92
N GLY A 259 23.94 35.22 6.81
CA GLY A 259 24.10 36.67 6.84
C GLY A 259 22.84 37.37 7.39
N GLU A 260 22.69 38.67 7.12
CA GLU A 260 21.59 39.48 7.68
C GLU A 260 20.18 38.95 7.37
N LYS A 261 19.97 38.30 6.22
CA LYS A 261 18.64 37.79 5.79
C LYS A 261 18.64 36.47 5.01
N ARG A 262 19.80 36.04 4.50
CA ARG A 262 19.96 34.89 3.61
C ARG A 262 21.29 34.19 3.91
N THR A 263 21.43 32.95 3.47
CA THR A 263 22.68 32.20 3.61
C THR A 263 23.77 32.80 2.73
N LEU A 264 25.03 32.58 3.09
CA LEU A 264 26.18 32.99 2.30
C LEU A 264 26.10 32.46 0.86
N PHE A 265 25.70 31.19 0.69
CA PHE A 265 25.56 30.55 -0.62
C PHE A 265 24.58 31.30 -1.53
N TYR A 266 23.49 31.84 -0.98
CA TYR A 266 22.56 32.64 -1.78
C TYR A 266 23.24 33.89 -2.39
N TYR A 267 24.09 34.56 -1.61
CA TYR A 267 24.83 35.72 -2.10
C TYR A 267 25.89 35.32 -3.13
N VAL A 268 26.57 34.19 -2.95
CA VAL A 268 27.45 33.62 -3.97
C VAL A 268 26.70 33.38 -5.27
N LEU A 269 25.52 32.75 -5.23
CA LEU A 269 24.70 32.53 -6.42
C LEU A 269 24.27 33.83 -7.10
N LEU A 270 24.01 34.91 -6.36
CA LEU A 270 23.69 36.21 -6.97
C LEU A 270 24.84 36.77 -7.78
N ASP A 271 26.07 36.58 -7.31
CA ASP A 271 27.30 37.03 -7.98
C ASP A 271 27.62 36.15 -9.21
N GLU A 272 27.16 34.89 -9.23
CA GLU A 272 27.45 33.88 -10.26
C GLU A 272 26.35 33.67 -11.31
N LYS A 273 25.38 34.59 -11.47
CA LYS A 273 24.25 34.40 -12.41
C LYS A 273 24.64 34.14 -13.87
N GLU A 274 25.79 34.68 -14.28
CA GLU A 274 26.32 34.52 -15.64
C GLU A 274 27.34 33.36 -15.75
N ASN A 275 27.56 32.61 -14.66
CA ASN A 275 28.46 31.46 -14.64
C ASN A 275 27.82 30.29 -15.38
N SER A 276 28.56 29.62 -16.26
CA SER A 276 28.07 28.47 -17.01
C SER A 276 27.66 27.28 -16.13
N LEU A 277 28.14 27.23 -14.89
CA LEU A 277 27.81 26.19 -13.90
C LEU A 277 26.73 26.62 -12.89
N TYR A 278 26.09 27.78 -13.09
CA TYR A 278 25.09 28.33 -12.18
C TYR A 278 24.01 27.32 -11.78
N ASP A 279 23.44 26.60 -12.75
CA ASP A 279 22.36 25.64 -12.48
C ASP A 279 22.82 24.51 -11.54
N VAL A 280 24.06 24.04 -11.69
CA VAL A 280 24.65 23.01 -10.81
C VAL A 280 24.84 23.58 -9.39
N PHE A 281 25.33 24.81 -9.27
CA PHE A 281 25.50 25.45 -7.96
C PHE A 281 24.15 25.69 -7.29
N PHE A 282 23.14 26.08 -8.06
CA PHE A 282 21.79 26.31 -7.57
C PHE A 282 21.13 25.00 -7.08
N GLU A 283 21.34 23.89 -7.77
CA GLU A 283 20.87 22.56 -7.31
C GLU A 283 21.48 22.19 -5.95
N LYS A 284 22.79 22.38 -5.78
CA LYS A 284 23.48 22.13 -4.49
C LYS A 284 23.00 23.06 -3.38
N TYR A 285 22.72 24.33 -3.70
CA TYR A 285 22.12 25.27 -2.76
C TYR A 285 20.73 24.83 -2.29
N GLU A 286 19.82 24.47 -3.21
CA GLU A 286 18.48 23.99 -2.85
C GLU A 286 18.54 22.70 -2.02
N TYR A 287 19.47 21.79 -2.35
CA TYR A 287 19.73 20.58 -1.57
C TYR A 287 20.12 20.89 -0.12
N LEU A 288 21.15 21.72 0.09
CA LEU A 288 21.59 22.11 1.43
C LEU A 288 20.54 22.92 2.18
N LEU A 289 19.76 23.75 1.49
CA LEU A 289 18.67 24.52 2.09
C LEU A 289 17.55 23.60 2.60
N ALA A 290 17.21 22.55 1.85
CA ALA A 290 16.23 21.55 2.27
C ALA A 290 16.73 20.71 3.46
N LYS A 291 18.04 20.47 3.55
CA LYS A 291 18.69 19.70 4.62
C LYS A 291 19.31 20.56 5.73
N ARG A 292 18.94 21.84 5.82
CA ARG A 292 19.62 22.81 6.69
C ARG A 292 19.63 22.46 8.18
N GLY A 293 18.58 21.85 8.70
CA GLY A 293 18.59 21.36 10.09
C GLY A 293 19.60 20.23 10.32
N TYR A 294 19.81 19.37 9.32
CA TYR A 294 20.85 18.33 9.37
C TYR A 294 22.25 18.93 9.26
N VAL A 295 22.44 19.97 8.42
CA VAL A 295 23.71 20.71 8.36
C VAL A 295 24.04 21.32 9.71
N TYR A 296 23.07 21.95 10.38
CA TYR A 296 23.26 22.48 11.73
C TYR A 296 23.60 21.37 12.74
N PHE A 297 22.90 20.23 12.69
CA PHE A 297 23.18 19.12 13.59
C PHE A 297 24.58 18.52 13.38
N ILE A 298 24.93 18.18 12.14
CA ILE A 298 26.19 17.52 11.83
C ILE A 298 27.38 18.48 11.94
N GLY A 299 27.23 19.73 11.49
CA GLY A 299 28.31 20.70 11.43
C GLY A 299 28.53 21.53 12.70
N GLU A 300 27.48 21.80 13.50
CA GLU A 300 27.61 22.64 14.71
C GLU A 300 27.44 21.88 16.03
N ILE A 301 26.70 20.76 16.04
CA ILE A 301 26.41 20.02 17.29
C ILE A 301 27.35 18.84 17.49
N LEU A 302 27.73 18.13 16.42
CA LEU A 302 28.70 17.04 16.54
C LEU A 302 30.11 17.62 16.68
N GLU A 303 30.84 17.14 17.69
CA GLU A 303 32.22 17.56 17.97
C GLU A 303 33.25 16.67 17.27
N ASN A 304 32.86 15.45 16.87
CA ASN A 304 33.70 14.45 16.22
C ASN A 304 32.98 13.86 14.99
N ASP A 305 33.67 13.00 14.23
CA ASP A 305 33.06 12.26 13.13
C ASP A 305 31.84 11.45 13.60
N PHE A 306 30.79 11.38 12.76
CA PHE A 306 29.54 10.68 13.09
C PHE A 306 29.77 9.24 13.56
N SER A 307 30.73 8.54 12.93
CA SER A 307 31.09 7.15 13.25
C SER A 307 31.61 6.92 14.67
N SER A 308 31.99 7.99 15.39
CA SER A 308 32.45 7.91 16.78
C SER A 308 31.32 7.85 17.81
N TYR A 309 30.08 8.15 17.39
CA TYR A 309 28.92 8.21 18.28
C TYR A 309 28.04 6.95 18.16
N THR A 310 27.61 6.45 19.30
CA THR A 310 26.55 5.43 19.38
C THR A 310 25.18 6.02 19.04
N PHE A 311 24.20 5.14 18.78
CA PHE A 311 22.81 5.56 18.57
C PHE A 311 22.28 6.43 19.71
N ASN A 312 22.53 6.02 20.96
CA ASN A 312 22.02 6.70 22.15
C ASN A 312 22.63 8.11 22.27
N GLU A 313 23.93 8.25 22.05
CA GLU A 313 24.61 9.55 22.08
C GLU A 313 24.08 10.49 20.98
N ILE A 314 23.92 9.99 19.74
CA ILE A 314 23.31 10.78 18.65
C ILE A 314 21.90 11.22 19.03
N PHE A 315 21.07 10.33 19.58
CA PHE A 315 19.71 10.69 19.96
C PHE A 315 19.67 11.71 21.09
N GLU A 316 20.52 11.59 22.11
CA GLU A 316 20.61 12.58 23.19
C GLU A 316 21.02 13.97 22.66
N LEU A 317 21.97 14.03 21.72
CA LEU A 317 22.35 15.29 21.07
C LEU A 317 21.19 15.89 20.25
N LEU A 318 20.43 15.06 19.53
CA LEU A 318 19.23 15.48 18.82
C LEU A 318 18.15 16.01 19.78
N GLU A 319 17.87 15.29 20.86
CA GLU A 319 16.86 15.66 21.86
C GLU A 319 17.18 17.01 22.49
N ASN A 320 18.43 17.17 22.96
CA ASN A 320 18.89 18.38 23.64
C ASN A 320 18.87 19.63 22.73
N ASN A 321 18.92 19.44 21.41
CA ASN A 321 18.98 20.53 20.44
C ASN A 321 17.78 20.60 19.48
N LYS A 322 16.75 19.78 19.71
CA LYS A 322 15.61 19.60 18.81
C LYS A 322 15.00 20.91 18.32
N THR A 323 14.70 21.84 19.23
CA THR A 323 14.07 23.11 18.89
C THR A 323 14.93 23.93 17.93
N LYS A 324 16.24 24.01 18.20
CA LYS A 324 17.17 24.76 17.35
C LYS A 324 17.27 24.13 15.96
N ILE A 325 17.39 22.80 15.89
CA ILE A 325 17.43 22.05 14.62
C ILE A 325 16.15 22.29 13.81
N LEU A 326 14.99 22.25 14.47
CA LEU A 326 13.70 22.49 13.81
C LEU A 326 13.57 23.92 13.26
N ASP A 327 14.12 24.90 13.98
CA ASP A 327 14.09 26.32 13.57
C ASP A 327 15.02 26.60 12.36
N CYS A 328 15.92 25.68 12.02
CA CYS A 328 16.77 25.79 10.83
C CYS A 328 16.04 25.44 9.52
N PHE A 329 14.97 24.63 9.56
CA PHE A 329 14.24 24.24 8.35
C PHE A 329 13.36 25.38 7.83
N VAL A 330 13.45 25.65 6.52
CA VAL A 330 12.70 26.74 5.87
C VAL A 330 11.30 26.28 5.43
N LYS A 331 11.20 25.06 4.89
CA LYS A 331 9.94 24.49 4.40
C LYS A 331 9.34 23.57 5.45
N GLU A 332 8.02 23.69 5.66
CA GLU A 332 7.29 22.84 6.61
C GLU A 332 7.34 21.35 6.22
N SER A 333 7.45 21.03 4.93
CA SER A 333 7.63 19.65 4.44
C SER A 333 8.92 19.01 4.95
N ASP A 334 10.01 19.78 4.99
CA ASP A 334 11.34 19.30 5.36
C ASP A 334 11.39 19.12 6.88
N ARG A 335 10.80 20.08 7.61
CA ARG A 335 10.57 19.99 9.06
C ARG A 335 9.75 18.76 9.44
N ALA A 336 8.65 18.49 8.72
CA ALA A 336 7.82 17.32 8.95
C ALA A 336 8.56 16.01 8.67
N SER A 337 9.41 15.99 7.65
CA SER A 337 10.26 14.84 7.31
C SER A 337 11.28 14.55 8.42
N PHE A 338 11.97 15.59 8.92
CA PHE A 338 12.87 15.45 10.07
C PHE A 338 12.13 14.98 11.33
N LEU A 339 10.95 15.54 11.63
CA LEU A 339 10.14 15.11 12.77
C LEU A 339 9.72 13.64 12.67
N ALA A 340 9.47 13.12 11.47
CA ALA A 340 9.17 11.70 11.29
C ALA A 340 10.35 10.82 11.72
N VAL A 341 11.56 11.14 11.26
CA VAL A 341 12.80 10.44 11.64
C VAL A 341 13.05 10.54 13.15
N TYR A 342 12.99 11.75 13.70
CA TYR A 342 13.18 12.01 15.12
C TYR A 342 12.15 11.25 15.97
N ASN A 343 10.87 11.21 15.58
CA ASN A 343 9.83 10.52 16.35
C ASN A 343 10.07 9.01 16.40
N SER A 344 10.55 8.40 15.32
CA SER A 344 10.92 6.98 15.31
C SER A 344 12.13 6.70 16.20
N MET A 345 13.16 7.54 16.13
CA MET A 345 14.32 7.42 17.03
C MET A 345 13.93 7.60 18.50
N SER A 346 13.06 8.58 18.79
CA SER A 346 12.53 8.85 20.13
C SER A 346 11.68 7.70 20.66
N PHE A 347 10.83 7.11 19.82
CA PHE A 347 10.04 5.94 20.19
C PHE A 347 10.95 4.79 20.63
N TYR A 348 11.98 4.47 19.85
CA TYR A 348 12.97 3.46 20.23
C TYR A 348 13.68 3.85 21.54
N PHE A 349 14.27 5.04 21.62
CA PHE A 349 15.04 5.47 22.79
C PHE A 349 14.23 5.40 24.09
N ASN A 350 12.98 5.86 24.06
CA ASN A 350 12.12 5.91 25.25
C ASN A 350 11.54 4.55 25.66
N ASN A 351 11.42 3.59 24.73
CA ASN A 351 10.63 2.37 24.96
C ASN A 351 11.42 1.06 24.78
N HIS A 352 12.63 1.08 24.22
CA HIS A 352 13.39 -0.13 23.89
C HIS A 352 13.61 -1.03 25.11
N ASN A 353 13.99 -0.50 26.26
CA ASN A 353 14.22 -1.30 27.47
C ASN A 353 12.95 -2.03 27.96
N GLU A 354 11.82 -1.31 27.96
CA GLU A 354 10.53 -1.86 28.38
C GLU A 354 10.07 -2.98 27.42
N LEU A 355 10.15 -2.72 26.11
CA LEU A 355 9.73 -3.65 25.06
C LEU A 355 10.67 -4.85 24.95
N TYR A 356 11.98 -4.65 25.07
CA TYR A 356 12.97 -5.73 25.00
C TYR A 356 12.84 -6.69 26.16
N ARG A 357 12.52 -6.20 27.38
CA ARG A 357 12.27 -7.05 28.56
C ARG A 357 11.15 -8.07 28.30
N LEU A 358 10.15 -7.72 27.49
CA LEU A 358 9.05 -8.65 27.14
C LEU A 358 9.52 -9.85 26.31
N THR A 359 10.69 -9.76 25.67
CA THR A 359 11.30 -10.89 24.96
C THR A 359 11.91 -11.94 25.90
N LYS A 360 11.90 -11.71 27.23
CA LYS A 360 12.50 -12.54 28.28
C LYS A 360 14.03 -12.74 28.14
N LYS A 361 14.68 -11.99 27.24
CA LYS A 361 16.15 -11.91 27.19
C LYS A 361 16.65 -10.91 28.23
N THR A 362 17.64 -11.29 29.03
CA THR A 362 18.18 -10.49 30.16
C THR A 362 19.40 -9.69 29.76
N LEU A 363 19.19 -8.55 29.10
CA LEU A 363 20.29 -7.82 28.48
C LEU A 363 19.96 -6.32 28.40
N TYR A 364 20.82 -5.49 28.97
CA TYR A 364 20.72 -4.02 28.96
C TYR A 364 21.78 -3.46 28.01
N ASP A 365 21.40 -2.44 27.23
CA ASP A 365 22.29 -1.62 26.39
C ASP A 365 22.87 -2.31 25.13
N TYR A 366 21.99 -2.59 24.15
CA TYR A 366 22.34 -3.27 22.89
C TYR A 366 22.53 -2.26 21.75
N PRO A 367 23.49 -2.51 20.82
CA PRO A 367 23.50 -1.84 19.54
C PRO A 367 22.15 -2.04 18.84
N ILE A 368 21.61 -0.95 18.28
CA ILE A 368 20.28 -0.97 17.63
C ILE A 368 20.14 -2.06 16.55
N ASN A 369 21.23 -2.45 15.87
CA ASN A 369 21.23 -3.56 14.91
C ASN A 369 20.85 -4.90 15.58
N GLU A 370 21.41 -5.20 16.75
CA GLU A 370 21.12 -6.46 17.47
C GLU A 370 19.70 -6.49 18.04
N TYR A 371 19.17 -5.33 18.43
CA TYR A 371 17.77 -5.18 18.80
C TYR A 371 16.84 -5.53 17.63
N VAL A 372 17.11 -4.97 16.44
CA VAL A 372 16.37 -5.25 15.20
C VAL A 372 16.42 -6.74 14.87
N ASP A 373 17.60 -7.35 14.92
CA ASP A 373 17.78 -8.78 14.62
C ASP A 373 17.02 -9.68 15.60
N THR A 374 17.03 -9.34 16.89
CA THR A 374 16.27 -10.08 17.91
C THR A 374 14.77 -10.05 17.63
N PHE A 375 14.21 -8.89 17.29
CA PHE A 375 12.79 -8.79 16.95
C PHE A 375 12.45 -9.49 15.64
N ASN A 376 13.34 -9.43 14.65
CA ASN A 376 13.16 -10.16 13.39
C ASN A 376 13.11 -11.69 13.62
N GLN A 377 13.97 -12.22 14.49
CA GLN A 377 13.93 -13.63 14.90
C GLN A 377 12.65 -13.96 15.69
N LEU A 378 12.25 -13.07 16.60
CA LEU A 378 11.04 -13.22 17.39
C LEU A 378 9.80 -13.35 16.51
N PHE A 379 9.67 -12.55 15.45
CA PHE A 379 8.53 -12.61 14.53
C PHE A 379 8.50 -13.88 13.66
N GLN A 380 9.64 -14.55 13.48
CA GLN A 380 9.74 -15.79 12.71
C GLN A 380 9.48 -17.04 13.56
N ASN A 381 9.64 -16.97 14.88
CA ASN A 381 9.45 -18.11 15.79
C ASN A 381 8.04 -18.10 16.44
N PRO A 382 7.16 -19.07 16.12
CA PRO A 382 5.79 -19.11 16.64
C PRO A 382 5.69 -19.08 18.17
N SER A 383 6.52 -19.84 18.87
CA SER A 383 6.47 -19.92 20.33
C SER A 383 6.96 -18.62 20.98
N SER A 384 8.01 -18.01 20.42
CA SER A 384 8.55 -16.75 20.96
C SER A 384 7.59 -15.58 20.74
N ILE A 385 6.93 -15.48 19.58
CA ILE A 385 5.94 -14.42 19.35
C ILE A 385 4.69 -14.62 20.20
N ASP A 386 4.21 -15.85 20.40
CA ASP A 386 3.06 -16.12 21.28
C ASP A 386 3.32 -15.62 22.70
N ASP A 387 4.46 -15.99 23.27
CA ASP A 387 4.89 -15.55 24.60
C ASP A 387 4.99 -14.02 24.68
N PHE A 388 5.61 -13.39 23.68
CA PHE A 388 5.75 -11.94 23.62
C PHE A 388 4.39 -11.23 23.55
N VAL A 389 3.48 -11.74 22.71
CA VAL A 389 2.14 -11.17 22.54
C VAL A 389 1.35 -11.24 23.84
N GLU A 390 1.40 -12.37 24.53
CA GLU A 390 0.72 -12.53 25.80
C GLU A 390 1.23 -11.52 26.85
N GLU A 391 2.54 -11.40 27.00
CA GLU A 391 3.15 -10.46 27.94
C GLU A 391 2.90 -8.99 27.53
N TYR A 392 2.99 -8.65 26.24
CA TYR A 392 2.68 -7.32 25.75
C TYR A 392 1.24 -6.92 26.06
N LEU A 393 0.26 -7.80 25.80
CA LEU A 393 -1.15 -7.49 26.04
C LEU A 393 -1.46 -7.34 27.53
N LYS A 394 -0.78 -8.08 28.40
CA LYS A 394 -0.86 -7.89 29.87
C LYS A 394 -0.29 -6.54 30.28
N GLU A 395 0.91 -6.20 29.81
CA GLU A 395 1.58 -4.95 30.20
C GLU A 395 0.84 -3.72 29.66
N TYR A 396 0.28 -3.79 28.45
CA TYR A 396 -0.52 -2.73 27.86
C TYR A 396 -1.67 -2.25 28.75
N ILE A 397 -2.29 -3.14 29.53
CA ILE A 397 -3.36 -2.78 30.48
C ILE A 397 -2.84 -1.86 31.59
N ASN A 398 -1.58 -2.03 31.97
CA ASN A 398 -0.92 -1.28 33.03
C ASN A 398 -0.14 -0.06 32.51
N MET A 399 0.05 0.08 31.19
CA MET A 399 0.74 1.21 30.59
C MET A 399 -0.05 2.51 30.81
N ASN A 400 0.59 3.51 31.43
CA ASN A 400 0.02 4.85 31.52
C ASN A 400 0.20 5.62 30.21
N LEU A 401 -0.67 5.35 29.23
CA LEU A 401 -0.60 5.99 27.90
C LEU A 401 -0.71 7.52 27.95
N LEU A 402 -1.26 8.11 29.01
CA LEU A 402 -1.38 9.57 29.15
C LEU A 402 -0.03 10.27 29.38
N GLU A 403 0.99 9.54 29.85
CA GLU A 403 2.35 10.06 30.02
C GLU A 403 3.19 9.96 28.73
N LYS A 404 2.72 9.20 27.74
CA LYS A 404 3.38 9.03 26.45
C LYS A 404 2.97 10.14 25.47
N SER A 405 3.84 10.45 24.51
CA SER A 405 3.52 11.38 23.42
C SER A 405 2.36 10.88 22.56
N GLU A 406 1.68 11.78 21.84
CA GLU A 406 0.58 11.39 20.94
C GLU A 406 1.03 10.37 19.87
N TYR A 407 2.29 10.50 19.42
CA TYR A 407 2.90 9.56 18.49
C TYR A 407 3.00 8.15 19.09
N GLU A 408 3.61 8.04 20.28
CA GLU A 408 3.75 6.77 21.00
C GLU A 408 2.39 6.14 21.29
N GLN A 409 1.41 6.91 21.74
CA GLN A 409 0.06 6.43 22.00
C GLN A 409 -0.56 5.76 20.76
N ARG A 410 -0.37 6.34 19.57
CA ARG A 410 -0.86 5.77 18.31
C ARG A 410 -0.15 4.45 17.97
N VAL A 411 1.16 4.37 18.16
CA VAL A 411 1.95 3.15 17.92
C VAL A 411 1.50 2.03 18.88
N PHE A 412 1.48 2.30 20.19
CA PHE A 412 1.06 1.32 21.21
C PHE A 412 -0.36 0.80 20.97
N LYS A 413 -1.30 1.70 20.63
CA LYS A 413 -2.68 1.31 20.31
C LYS A 413 -2.76 0.42 19.07
N THR A 414 -1.99 0.74 18.03
CA THR A 414 -1.93 -0.04 16.79
C THR A 414 -1.36 -1.44 17.05
N LEU A 415 -0.27 -1.53 17.80
CA LEU A 415 0.33 -2.80 18.22
C LEU A 415 -0.65 -3.64 19.03
N LYS A 416 -1.38 -3.03 19.97
CA LYS A 416 -2.43 -3.71 20.74
C LYS A 416 -3.52 -4.28 19.84
N GLU A 417 -3.96 -3.54 18.83
CA GLU A 417 -4.93 -4.03 17.84
C GLU A 417 -4.38 -5.21 17.04
N ALA A 418 -3.14 -5.11 16.55
CA ALA A 418 -2.47 -6.18 15.80
C ALA A 418 -2.27 -7.45 16.64
N PHE A 419 -1.81 -7.31 17.88
CA PHE A 419 -1.60 -8.43 18.81
C PHE A 419 -2.91 -9.05 19.30
N SER A 420 -3.98 -8.27 19.43
CA SER A 420 -5.31 -8.83 19.68
C SER A 420 -5.80 -9.71 18.52
N VAL A 421 -5.44 -9.35 17.28
CA VAL A 421 -5.70 -10.17 16.09
C VAL A 421 -4.85 -11.44 16.14
N HIS A 422 -3.57 -11.34 16.50
CA HIS A 422 -2.72 -12.51 16.71
C HIS A 422 -3.34 -13.51 17.68
N SER A 423 -3.68 -13.08 18.89
CA SER A 423 -4.28 -13.98 19.89
C SER A 423 -5.58 -14.63 19.42
N LYS A 424 -6.35 -13.95 18.58
CA LYS A 424 -7.64 -14.44 18.06
C LYS A 424 -7.49 -15.46 16.91
N TYR A 425 -6.48 -15.30 16.06
CA TYR A 425 -6.30 -16.07 14.82
C TYR A 425 -4.96 -16.81 14.76
N LYS A 426 -4.39 -17.15 15.93
CA LYS A 426 -3.03 -17.69 16.04
C LYS A 426 -2.82 -18.95 15.20
N GLU A 427 -3.82 -19.84 15.18
CA GLU A 427 -3.73 -21.12 14.46
C GLU A 427 -3.61 -20.86 12.96
N GLU A 428 -4.47 -19.99 12.41
CA GLU A 428 -4.42 -19.59 11.01
C GLU A 428 -3.15 -18.81 10.65
N ILE A 429 -2.68 -17.93 11.53
CA ILE A 429 -1.46 -17.14 11.32
C ILE A 429 -0.23 -18.05 11.22
N PHE A 430 -0.16 -19.11 12.03
CA PHE A 430 0.97 -20.05 12.01
C PHE A 430 0.93 -21.06 10.86
N LEU A 431 -0.18 -21.17 10.14
CA LEU A 431 -0.25 -21.94 8.89
C LEU A 431 0.31 -21.17 7.68
N ILE A 432 0.59 -19.88 7.82
CA ILE A 432 1.17 -19.04 6.77
C ILE A 432 2.70 -19.12 6.87
N ASP A 433 3.40 -19.26 5.74
CA ASP A 433 4.86 -19.38 5.70
C ASP A 433 5.53 -18.26 6.50
N SER A 434 6.41 -18.63 7.44
CA SER A 434 7.11 -17.72 8.36
C SER A 434 8.04 -16.74 7.66
N LYS A 435 8.38 -17.00 6.39
CA LYS A 435 9.13 -16.08 5.53
C LYS A 435 8.33 -14.83 5.15
N ASN A 436 7.01 -14.90 5.17
CA ASN A 436 6.17 -13.69 5.05
C ASN A 436 6.40 -12.79 6.27
N SER A 437 6.44 -11.49 6.01
CA SER A 437 6.44 -10.47 7.03
C SER A 437 5.25 -10.67 7.97
N TYR A 438 5.50 -10.46 9.26
CA TYR A 438 4.48 -10.69 10.27
C TYR A 438 3.19 -9.86 10.05
N PRO A 439 3.25 -8.59 9.61
CA PRO A 439 2.06 -7.84 9.22
C PRO A 439 1.22 -8.53 8.13
N VAL A 440 1.86 -9.12 7.10
CA VAL A 440 1.16 -9.91 6.07
C VAL A 440 0.46 -11.10 6.70
N ARG A 441 1.15 -11.88 7.55
CA ARG A 441 0.53 -13.04 8.22
C ARG A 441 -0.68 -12.64 9.06
N LEU A 442 -0.62 -11.51 9.77
CA LEU A 442 -1.74 -11.01 10.57
C LEU A 442 -2.95 -10.61 9.71
N VAL A 443 -2.71 -9.93 8.58
CA VAL A 443 -3.80 -9.51 7.68
C VAL A 443 -4.44 -10.71 7.01
N LEU A 444 -3.63 -11.61 6.44
CA LEU A 444 -4.12 -12.78 5.72
C LEU A 444 -4.71 -13.84 6.65
N GLY A 445 -4.19 -14.00 7.87
CA GLY A 445 -4.68 -14.96 8.87
C GLY A 445 -6.14 -14.74 9.26
N GLN A 446 -6.60 -13.49 9.28
CA GLN A 446 -8.03 -13.16 9.52
C GLN A 446 -8.97 -13.71 8.44
N SER A 447 -8.44 -13.92 7.23
CA SER A 447 -9.16 -14.40 6.05
C SER A 447 -8.50 -15.65 5.47
N TYR A 448 -7.86 -16.46 6.33
CA TYR A 448 -7.04 -17.60 5.88
C TYR A 448 -7.79 -18.53 4.94
N ARG A 449 -9.05 -18.84 5.25
CA ARG A 449 -9.86 -19.71 4.39
C ARG A 449 -10.05 -19.13 2.98
N ASP A 450 -10.23 -17.82 2.87
CA ASP A 450 -10.46 -17.17 1.57
C ASP A 450 -9.18 -17.19 0.72
N PHE A 451 -8.01 -16.97 1.33
CA PHE A 451 -6.73 -16.92 0.63
C PHE A 451 -6.12 -18.29 0.34
N PHE A 452 -6.22 -19.24 1.26
CA PHE A 452 -5.41 -20.48 1.23
C PHE A 452 -6.24 -21.77 1.09
N GLN A 453 -7.55 -21.73 1.31
CA GLN A 453 -8.42 -22.92 1.16
C GLN A 453 -9.34 -22.79 -0.05
N ASN A 454 -10.04 -21.66 -0.16
CA ASN A 454 -11.01 -21.40 -1.22
C ASN A 454 -10.36 -20.75 -2.44
N HIS A 455 -9.23 -20.05 -2.25
CA HIS A 455 -8.61 -19.22 -3.29
C HIS A 455 -9.64 -18.27 -3.94
N SER A 456 -10.45 -17.59 -3.13
CA SER A 456 -11.61 -16.81 -3.60
C SER A 456 -11.23 -15.76 -4.66
N TRP A 457 -10.01 -15.23 -4.60
CA TRP A 457 -9.52 -14.27 -5.58
C TRP A 457 -9.26 -14.89 -6.97
N GLU A 458 -8.95 -16.19 -7.07
CA GLU A 458 -8.81 -16.92 -8.34
C GLU A 458 -10.18 -17.13 -9.02
N GLU A 459 -11.24 -17.32 -8.22
CA GLU A 459 -12.61 -17.56 -8.72
C GLU A 459 -13.35 -16.25 -9.04
N GLU A 460 -13.07 -15.17 -8.32
CA GLU A 460 -13.78 -13.91 -8.49
C GLU A 460 -13.06 -12.97 -9.47
N ILE A 461 -13.64 -12.79 -10.67
CA ILE A 461 -13.05 -12.01 -11.77
C ILE A 461 -12.64 -10.57 -11.39
N LEU A 462 -13.38 -9.95 -10.46
CA LEU A 462 -13.09 -8.59 -10.01
C LEU A 462 -11.88 -8.56 -9.06
N LEU A 463 -11.78 -9.55 -8.16
CA LEU A 463 -10.63 -9.69 -7.29
C LEU A 463 -9.39 -10.03 -8.12
N SER A 464 -9.43 -11.05 -8.97
CA SER A 464 -8.31 -11.38 -9.87
C SER A 464 -7.87 -10.18 -10.71
N SER A 465 -8.81 -9.37 -11.21
CA SER A 465 -8.49 -8.12 -11.91
C SER A 465 -7.72 -7.12 -11.02
N TYR A 466 -8.15 -6.94 -9.76
CA TYR A 466 -7.46 -6.08 -8.80
C TYR A 466 -6.07 -6.60 -8.44
N PHE A 467 -5.93 -7.91 -8.22
CA PHE A 467 -4.61 -8.52 -8.00
C PHE A 467 -3.70 -8.38 -9.22
N CYS A 468 -4.23 -8.51 -10.44
CA CYS A 468 -3.46 -8.24 -11.65
C CYS A 468 -2.93 -6.81 -11.68
N ASP A 469 -3.77 -5.84 -11.33
CA ASP A 469 -3.37 -4.43 -11.28
C ASP A 469 -2.31 -4.21 -10.19
N THR A 470 -2.54 -4.69 -8.96
CA THR A 470 -1.58 -4.49 -7.85
C THR A 470 -0.25 -5.19 -8.09
N LEU A 471 -0.24 -6.38 -8.67
CA LEU A 471 1.00 -7.09 -9.02
C LEU A 471 1.75 -6.40 -10.16
N SER A 472 1.05 -5.70 -11.05
CA SER A 472 1.65 -5.03 -12.22
C SER A 472 2.13 -3.61 -11.96
N SER A 473 1.77 -2.99 -10.82
CA SER A 473 2.10 -1.59 -10.52
C SER A 473 2.46 -1.39 -9.06
N GLN A 474 3.70 -0.96 -8.81
CA GLN A 474 4.23 -0.62 -7.47
C GLN A 474 3.53 0.58 -6.83
N GLU A 475 2.88 1.42 -7.62
CA GLU A 475 2.22 2.62 -7.14
C GLU A 475 0.85 2.34 -6.51
N LEU A 476 0.30 1.15 -6.74
CA LEU A 476 -0.99 0.76 -6.17
C LEU A 476 -0.82 0.32 -4.72
N SER A 477 -1.76 0.74 -3.87
CA SER A 477 -1.58 0.65 -2.43
C SER A 477 -1.48 -0.76 -1.88
N GLY A 478 -2.09 -1.73 -2.58
CA GLY A 478 -2.04 -3.14 -2.23
C GLY A 478 -0.84 -3.90 -2.80
N HIS A 479 0.08 -3.24 -3.52
CA HIS A 479 1.23 -3.89 -4.13
C HIS A 479 2.01 -4.70 -3.10
N ASP A 480 2.60 -4.08 -2.09
CA ASP A 480 3.50 -4.76 -1.14
C ASP A 480 2.86 -5.98 -0.46
N LEU A 481 1.62 -5.81 0.05
CA LEU A 481 0.86 -6.88 0.71
C LEU A 481 0.62 -8.08 -0.21
N TYR A 482 0.04 -7.84 -1.39
CA TYR A 482 -0.39 -8.91 -2.27
C TYR A 482 0.74 -9.49 -3.09
N PHE A 483 1.79 -8.71 -3.32
CA PHE A 483 3.00 -9.18 -3.95
C PHE A 483 3.74 -10.16 -3.03
N GLU A 484 3.89 -9.84 -1.75
CA GLU A 484 4.52 -10.74 -0.78
C GLU A 484 3.73 -12.05 -0.65
N TYR A 485 2.40 -11.97 -0.54
CA TYR A 485 1.52 -13.14 -0.60
C TYR A 485 1.77 -13.99 -1.85
N PHE A 486 1.81 -13.37 -3.04
CA PHE A 486 2.03 -14.09 -4.29
C PHE A 486 3.41 -14.75 -4.37
N ALA A 487 4.45 -14.03 -3.92
CA ALA A 487 5.81 -14.54 -3.94
C ALA A 487 5.92 -15.82 -3.09
N PHE A 488 5.43 -15.79 -1.86
CA PHE A 488 5.59 -16.93 -0.94
C PHE A 488 4.57 -18.04 -1.14
N GLU A 489 3.32 -17.74 -1.50
CA GLU A 489 2.30 -18.78 -1.70
C GLU A 489 2.39 -19.46 -3.07
N TYR A 490 2.76 -18.73 -4.13
CA TYR A 490 2.71 -19.26 -5.50
C TYR A 490 4.07 -19.56 -6.11
N VAL A 491 5.16 -18.94 -5.65
CA VAL A 491 6.50 -19.14 -6.26
C VAL A 491 7.46 -19.85 -5.32
N LEU A 492 7.55 -19.38 -4.08
CA LEU A 492 8.57 -19.79 -3.12
C LEU A 492 8.00 -20.74 -2.05
N LYS A 493 6.81 -21.29 -2.26
CA LYS A 493 6.14 -22.18 -1.31
C LYS A 493 6.97 -23.45 -1.12
N THR A 494 7.38 -23.69 0.12
CA THR A 494 8.11 -24.90 0.51
C THR A 494 7.58 -25.45 1.83
N ASN A 495 7.63 -26.77 1.99
CA ASN A 495 7.37 -27.44 3.26
C ASN A 495 8.66 -27.64 4.08
N GLU A 496 9.81 -27.26 3.51
CA GLU A 496 11.13 -27.38 4.12
C GLU A 496 11.60 -26.01 4.64
N GLU A 497 12.63 -26.00 5.49
CA GLU A 497 13.21 -24.76 6.02
C GLU A 497 13.83 -23.89 4.91
N VAL A 498 14.31 -24.55 3.86
CA VAL A 498 15.10 -23.95 2.78
C VAL A 498 14.36 -24.08 1.45
N VAL A 499 14.41 -23.04 0.62
CA VAL A 499 13.82 -23.08 -0.73
C VAL A 499 14.76 -23.81 -1.69
N THR A 500 14.23 -24.80 -2.42
CA THR A 500 14.98 -25.61 -3.39
C THR A 500 14.65 -25.24 -4.84
N ILE A 501 15.47 -25.70 -5.79
CA ILE A 501 15.17 -25.51 -7.23
C ILE A 501 13.87 -26.20 -7.65
N LYS A 502 13.52 -27.31 -6.98
CA LYS A 502 12.27 -28.03 -7.24
C LYS A 502 11.07 -27.16 -6.88
N ASP A 503 11.13 -26.45 -5.76
CA ASP A 503 10.07 -25.55 -5.31
C ASP A 503 9.89 -24.40 -6.30
N ILE A 504 11.00 -23.78 -6.73
CA ILE A 504 10.98 -22.74 -7.76
C ILE A 504 10.39 -23.27 -9.07
N LYS A 505 10.81 -24.44 -9.55
CA LYS A 505 10.23 -25.04 -10.77
C LYS A 505 8.72 -25.27 -10.65
N ASN A 506 8.26 -25.76 -9.50
CA ASN A 506 6.83 -25.94 -9.23
C ASN A 506 6.08 -24.61 -9.24
N GLY A 507 6.63 -23.59 -8.58
CA GLY A 507 6.04 -22.26 -8.51
C GLY A 507 5.97 -21.56 -9.87
N LEU A 508 7.04 -21.65 -10.66
CA LEU A 508 7.07 -21.14 -12.04
C LEU A 508 6.01 -21.80 -12.93
N ASN A 509 5.86 -23.13 -12.82
CA ASN A 509 4.81 -23.85 -13.53
C ASN A 509 3.41 -23.39 -13.07
N ARG A 510 3.19 -23.25 -11.76
CA ARG A 510 1.90 -22.79 -11.21
C ARG A 510 1.55 -21.38 -11.70
N ILE A 511 2.49 -20.43 -11.67
CA ILE A 511 2.27 -19.08 -12.18
C ILE A 511 1.98 -19.09 -13.69
N LYS A 512 2.70 -19.92 -14.45
CA LYS A 512 2.43 -20.09 -15.89
C LYS A 512 1.02 -20.64 -16.13
N ASP A 513 0.58 -21.60 -15.34
CA ASP A 513 -0.77 -22.17 -15.42
C ASP A 513 -1.84 -21.12 -15.10
N LEU A 514 -1.67 -20.33 -14.04
CA LEU A 514 -2.59 -19.21 -13.73
C LEU A 514 -2.67 -18.19 -14.87
N SER A 515 -1.54 -17.92 -15.53
CA SER A 515 -1.49 -17.04 -16.70
C SER A 515 -2.18 -17.65 -17.92
N ASN A 516 -2.00 -18.95 -18.17
CA ASN A 516 -2.68 -19.68 -19.26
C ASN A 516 -4.19 -19.76 -19.05
N LEU A 517 -4.64 -19.89 -17.80
CA LEU A 517 -6.05 -19.83 -17.41
C LEU A 517 -6.62 -18.41 -17.53
N GLY A 518 -5.76 -17.39 -17.62
CA GLY A 518 -6.15 -15.99 -17.70
C GLY A 518 -6.52 -15.38 -16.36
N ILE A 519 -6.20 -16.06 -15.25
CA ILE A 519 -6.41 -15.59 -13.87
C ILE A 519 -5.43 -14.44 -13.55
N ILE A 520 -4.19 -14.56 -14.02
CA ILE A 520 -3.21 -13.46 -14.00
C ILE A 520 -2.82 -13.04 -15.42
N THR A 521 -2.53 -11.75 -15.61
CA THR A 521 -2.02 -11.25 -16.89
C THR A 521 -0.54 -11.60 -17.08
N ASP A 522 -0.07 -11.65 -18.33
CA ASP A 522 1.37 -11.81 -18.62
C ASP A 522 2.19 -10.68 -17.96
N LYS A 523 1.67 -9.44 -17.95
CA LYS A 523 2.30 -8.29 -17.30
C LYS A 523 2.49 -8.53 -15.80
N ALA A 524 1.43 -8.96 -15.11
CA ALA A 524 1.48 -9.31 -13.68
C ALA A 524 2.47 -10.46 -13.43
N ARG A 525 2.45 -11.50 -14.28
CA ARG A 525 3.42 -12.60 -14.20
C ARG A 525 4.86 -12.09 -14.29
N TYR A 526 5.19 -11.30 -15.30
CA TYR A 526 6.56 -10.81 -15.48
C TYR A 526 6.99 -9.90 -14.34
N SER A 527 6.12 -9.01 -13.87
CA SER A 527 6.38 -8.17 -12.68
C SER A 527 6.65 -9.01 -11.43
N VAL A 528 5.88 -10.10 -11.23
CA VAL A 528 6.11 -11.04 -10.12
C VAL A 528 7.49 -11.70 -10.22
N LEU A 529 7.84 -12.21 -11.40
CA LEU A 529 9.12 -12.87 -11.62
C LEU A 529 10.29 -11.90 -11.48
N GLU A 530 10.17 -10.70 -12.04
CA GLU A 530 11.19 -9.66 -11.93
C GLU A 530 11.51 -9.41 -10.45
N LYS A 531 10.55 -8.99 -9.62
CA LYS A 531 10.83 -8.69 -8.20
C LYS A 531 11.31 -9.90 -7.39
N ILE A 532 11.00 -11.14 -7.79
CA ILE A 532 11.51 -12.31 -7.06
C ILE A 532 13.00 -12.52 -7.38
N PHE A 533 13.37 -12.34 -8.65
CA PHE A 533 14.68 -12.71 -9.18
C PHE A 533 15.63 -11.53 -9.40
N THR A 534 15.18 -10.28 -9.29
CA THR A 534 16.03 -9.08 -9.42
C THR A 534 17.15 -9.14 -8.39
N LYS A 535 18.38 -8.96 -8.85
CA LYS A 535 19.56 -8.91 -8.02
C LYS A 535 19.47 -7.84 -6.92
N ASP A 536 20.02 -8.17 -5.75
CA ASP A 536 20.19 -7.31 -4.56
C ASP A 536 18.90 -6.80 -3.89
N THR A 537 17.75 -6.84 -4.58
CA THR A 537 16.47 -6.29 -4.09
C THR A 537 15.32 -7.28 -4.13
N GLY A 538 15.54 -8.44 -4.75
CA GLY A 538 14.49 -9.45 -4.91
C GLY A 538 14.28 -10.32 -3.68
N PHE A 539 13.09 -10.94 -3.60
CA PHE A 539 12.75 -11.85 -2.49
C PHE A 539 13.76 -13.00 -2.34
N LEU A 540 14.30 -13.49 -3.45
CA LEU A 540 15.28 -14.58 -3.42
C LEU A 540 16.57 -14.12 -2.72
N PHE A 541 17.10 -12.94 -3.03
CA PHE A 541 18.29 -12.41 -2.37
C PHE A 541 18.05 -12.10 -0.88
N ASN A 542 16.87 -11.59 -0.53
CA ASN A 542 16.48 -11.42 0.88
C ASN A 542 16.45 -12.75 1.65
N LEU A 543 16.15 -13.87 0.98
CA LEU A 543 16.23 -15.20 1.58
C LEU A 543 17.67 -15.73 1.62
N LEU A 544 18.51 -15.37 0.65
CA LEU A 544 19.94 -15.70 0.63
C LEU A 544 20.63 -15.11 1.85
N ASP A 545 20.41 -13.82 2.12
CA ASP A 545 21.00 -13.11 3.27
C ASP A 545 20.57 -13.72 4.61
N LYS A 546 19.42 -14.39 4.63
CA LYS A 546 18.87 -15.08 5.80
C LYS A 546 19.29 -16.55 5.89
N ASN A 547 20.12 -17.04 4.96
CA ASN A 547 20.47 -18.47 4.82
C ASN A 547 19.25 -19.39 4.67
N LEU A 548 18.20 -18.91 3.99
CA LEU A 548 16.95 -19.65 3.73
C LEU A 548 16.87 -20.22 2.30
N LEU A 549 17.98 -20.17 1.57
CA LEU A 549 18.15 -20.76 0.23
C LEU A 549 19.16 -21.90 0.26
N ALA A 550 19.00 -22.88 -0.63
CA ALA A 550 20.00 -23.91 -0.81
C ALA A 550 21.30 -23.29 -1.36
N GLU A 551 22.47 -23.75 -0.86
CA GLU A 551 23.78 -23.13 -1.15
C GLU A 551 24.09 -22.95 -2.64
N ASN A 552 23.59 -23.84 -3.51
CA ASN A 552 23.81 -23.80 -4.96
C ASN A 552 22.58 -23.34 -5.76
N LEU A 553 21.55 -22.79 -5.11
CA LEU A 553 20.26 -22.53 -5.77
C LEU A 553 20.38 -21.57 -6.96
N ILE A 554 21.15 -20.50 -6.82
CA ILE A 554 21.35 -19.52 -7.89
C ILE A 554 22.04 -20.18 -9.09
N ASP A 555 23.10 -20.94 -8.83
CA ASP A 555 23.83 -21.68 -9.88
C ASP A 555 22.96 -22.74 -10.53
N ASP A 556 22.14 -23.46 -9.75
CA ASP A 556 21.19 -24.43 -10.26
C ASP A 556 20.15 -23.77 -11.17
N ILE A 557 19.68 -22.56 -10.85
CA ILE A 557 18.76 -21.80 -11.69
C ILE A 557 19.43 -21.36 -13.00
N LEU A 558 20.64 -20.80 -12.92
CA LEU A 558 21.40 -20.34 -14.07
C LEU A 558 21.75 -21.50 -15.03
N ASN A 559 22.04 -22.68 -14.48
CA ASN A 559 22.40 -23.87 -15.26
C ASN A 559 21.19 -24.70 -15.71
N SER A 560 20.00 -24.50 -15.13
CA SER A 560 18.78 -25.23 -15.50
C SER A 560 18.34 -24.93 -16.94
N THR A 561 18.15 -25.96 -17.76
CA THR A 561 17.60 -25.83 -19.13
C THR A 561 16.11 -25.50 -19.15
N ASP A 562 15.42 -25.76 -18.05
CA ASP A 562 13.95 -25.73 -17.97
C ASP A 562 13.42 -24.39 -17.43
N ILE A 563 14.29 -23.46 -17.04
CA ILE A 563 13.92 -22.15 -16.52
C ILE A 563 14.06 -21.12 -17.63
N ASP A 564 13.04 -20.25 -17.75
CA ASP A 564 12.96 -19.23 -18.78
C ASP A 564 14.23 -18.36 -18.80
N SER A 565 14.77 -18.13 -20.00
CA SER A 565 15.89 -17.23 -20.23
C SER A 565 15.68 -15.84 -19.64
N ALA A 566 14.45 -15.32 -19.59
CA ALA A 566 14.14 -14.04 -18.98
C ALA A 566 14.46 -14.02 -17.47
N ILE A 567 14.21 -15.12 -16.76
CA ILE A 567 14.53 -15.26 -15.34
C ILE A 567 16.04 -15.25 -15.12
N LYS A 568 16.80 -15.91 -16.01
CA LYS A 568 18.26 -15.89 -15.95
C LYS A 568 18.81 -14.48 -16.13
N VAL A 569 18.21 -13.68 -17.02
CA VAL A 569 18.58 -12.28 -17.23
C VAL A 569 18.38 -11.46 -15.95
N TYR A 570 17.28 -11.66 -15.21
CA TYR A 570 17.04 -10.96 -13.94
C TYR A 570 18.05 -11.30 -12.83
N LEU A 571 18.61 -12.52 -12.86
CA LEU A 571 19.62 -12.96 -11.90
C LEU A 571 21.05 -12.49 -12.26
N THR A 572 21.33 -12.28 -13.55
CA THR A 572 22.65 -11.85 -14.02
C THR A 572 22.83 -10.34 -14.03
N ASN A 573 21.75 -9.60 -14.23
CA ASN A 573 21.71 -8.14 -14.15
C ASN A 573 21.44 -7.72 -12.72
#